data_AF-A0A938RT13-F1
#
_entry.id   AF-A0A938RT13-F1
#
_cell.length_a   1.000
_cell.length_b   1.000
_cell.length_c   1.000
_cell.angle_alpha   90.00
_cell.angle_beta   90.00
_cell.angle_gamma   90.00
#
_symmetry.space_group_name_H-M   'P 1'
#
loop_
_entity.id
_entity.type
_entity.pdbx_description
1 polymer ?
#
loop_
_entity_poly.entity_id
_entity_poly.type
_entity_poly.pdbx_seq_one_letter_code
_entity_poly.pdbx_strand_id
1 'polypeptide(L)'
;MTTTRKKRLTLILLTLIGSAVLMACSSGAKAPPLARNALILAFGDSLTFGTGAAPTESYPALLERLVGRRVVNSGIPGEVS
;
A
#
# COMPACT_ATOMS: atom_id res chain seq x y z
N MET A 1 29.90 -19.84 -40.75
CA MET A 1 29.23 -20.69 -39.72
C MET A 1 29.20 -20.08 -38.30
N THR A 2 30.04 -19.09 -37.97
CA THR A 2 30.21 -18.56 -36.59
C THR A 2 29.24 -17.44 -36.20
N THR A 3 28.77 -16.65 -37.17
CA THR A 3 27.89 -15.48 -36.96
C THR A 3 26.48 -15.85 -36.53
N THR A 4 25.94 -16.97 -37.04
CA THR A 4 24.58 -17.45 -36.74
C THR A 4 24.46 -18.02 -35.32
N ARG A 5 25.53 -18.68 -34.82
CA ARG A 5 25.61 -19.14 -33.41
C ARG A 5 25.64 -17.96 -32.43
N LYS A 6 26.41 -16.91 -32.73
CA LYS A 6 26.49 -15.69 -31.91
C LYS A 6 25.14 -14.96 -31.82
N LYS A 7 24.44 -14.77 -32.95
CA LYS A 7 23.10 -14.15 -32.98
C LYS A 7 22.05 -14.94 -32.17
N ARG A 8 22.07 -16.28 -32.26
CA ARG A 8 21.19 -17.14 -31.45
C ARG A 8 21.49 -17.02 -29.96
N LEU A 9 22.77 -16.96 -29.58
CA LEU A 9 23.17 -16.80 -28.18
C LEU A 9 22.74 -15.43 -27.61
N THR A 10 22.90 -14.35 -28.39
CA THR A 10 22.43 -13.01 -27.99
C THR A 10 20.92 -12.96 -27.83
N LEU A 11 20.15 -13.61 -28.71
CA LEU A 11 18.70 -13.68 -28.60
C LEU A 11 18.25 -14.42 -27.33
N ILE A 12 18.90 -15.55 -27.03
CA ILE A 12 18.64 -16.33 -25.81
C ILE A 12 18.98 -15.51 -24.55
N LEU A 13 20.06 -14.74 -24.59
CA LEU A 13 20.44 -13.90 -23.46
C LEU A 13 19.42 -12.77 -23.23
N LEU A 14 18.92 -12.13 -24.30
CA LEU A 14 17.88 -11.10 -24.19
C LEU A 14 16.57 -11.66 -23.64
N THR A 15 16.14 -12.85 -24.07
CA THR A 15 14.91 -13.46 -23.54
C THR A 15 15.07 -13.89 -22.09
N LEU A 16 16.25 -14.37 -21.68
CA LEU A 16 16.53 -14.72 -20.29
C LEU A 16 16.51 -13.48 -19.38
N ILE A 17 17.13 -12.38 -19.81
CA ILE A 17 17.12 -11.10 -19.08
C ILE A 17 15.70 -10.53 -19.00
N GLY A 18 14.94 -10.56 -20.10
CA GLY A 18 13.54 -10.10 -20.12
C GLY A 18 12.64 -10.91 -19.18
N SER A 19 12.83 -12.24 -19.13
CA SER A 19 12.14 -13.13 -18.19
C SER A 19 12.45 -12.80 -16.72
N ALA A 20 13.72 -12.51 -16.40
CA ALA A 20 14.13 -12.18 -15.04
C ALA A 20 13.47 -10.90 -14.50
N VAL A 21 13.23 -9.89 -15.35
CA VAL A 21 12.56 -8.63 -14.96
C VAL A 21 11.09 -8.87 -14.60
N LEU A 22 10.42 -9.83 -15.22
CA LEU A 22 9.03 -10.17 -14.94
C LEU A 22 8.83 -10.89 -13.59
N MET A 23 9.89 -11.48 -13.02
CA MET A 23 9.85 -12.16 -11.71
C MET A 23 10.00 -11.20 -10.52
N ALA A 24 10.09 -9.88 -10.74
CA ALA A 24 10.25 -8.90 -9.67
C ALA A 24 8.98 -8.66 -8.82
N CYS A 25 7.81 -9.11 -9.28
CA CYS A 25 6.59 -9.06 -8.48
C CYS A 25 6.60 -10.17 -7.42
N SER A 26 7.05 -9.84 -6.21
CA SER A 26 6.85 -10.71 -5.05
C SER A 26 5.55 -10.36 -4.34
N SER A 27 4.76 -11.39 -4.00
CA SER A 27 3.62 -11.23 -3.10
C SER A 27 4.19 -11.11 -1.69
N GLY A 28 4.41 -9.88 -1.22
CA GLY A 28 4.94 -9.62 0.12
C GLY A 28 4.08 -10.21 1.25
N ALA A 29 4.60 -10.14 2.48
CA ALA A 29 3.88 -10.59 3.66
C ALA A 29 2.54 -9.87 3.79
N LYS A 30 1.44 -10.63 3.75
CA LYS A 30 0.09 -10.09 3.94
C LYS A 30 -0.19 -9.99 5.43
N ALA A 31 -0.72 -8.84 5.87
CA ALA A 31 -1.28 -8.74 7.21
C ALA A 31 -2.45 -9.72 7.36
N PRO A 32 -2.63 -10.33 8.55
CA PRO A 32 -3.81 -11.13 8.81
C PRO A 32 -5.08 -10.26 8.70
N PRO A 33 -6.22 -10.84 8.29
CA PRO A 33 -7.47 -10.10 8.23
C PRO A 33 -7.88 -9.61 9.62
N LEU A 34 -8.52 -8.45 9.67
CA LEU A 34 -9.08 -7.91 10.91
C LEU A 34 -10.20 -8.80 11.45
N ALA A 35 -10.26 -8.95 12.77
CA ALA A 35 -11.39 -9.60 13.45
C ALA A 35 -12.72 -8.93 13.07
N ARG A 36 -13.84 -9.66 13.16
CA ARG A 36 -15.18 -9.13 12.80
C ARG A 36 -15.55 -7.89 13.60
N ASN A 37 -15.16 -7.83 14.87
CA ASN A 37 -15.41 -6.74 15.80
C ASN A 37 -14.18 -5.83 16.00
N ALA A 38 -13.21 -5.86 15.08
CA ALA A 38 -12.02 -5.03 15.19
C ALA A 38 -12.39 -3.54 15.19
N LEU A 39 -11.81 -2.81 16.15
CA LEU A 39 -11.86 -1.36 16.25
C LEU A 39 -10.63 -0.76 15.58
N ILE A 40 -10.82 0.30 14.80
CA ILE A 40 -9.70 1.03 14.18
C ILE A 40 -9.41 2.26 15.05
N LEU A 41 -8.15 2.48 15.42
CA LEU A 41 -7.69 3.72 16.04
C LEU A 41 -6.96 4.54 14.98
N ALA A 42 -7.46 5.74 14.69
CA ALA A 42 -6.78 6.70 13.82
C ALA A 42 -5.97 7.65 14.70
N PHE A 43 -4.68 7.36 14.87
CA PHE A 43 -3.73 8.16 15.64
C PHE A 43 -2.88 9.03 14.70
N GLY A 44 -2.63 10.29 15.07
CA GLY A 44 -1.82 11.20 14.28
C GLY A 44 -2.00 12.66 14.69
N ASP A 45 -1.85 13.55 13.72
CA ASP A 45 -1.78 15.00 13.92
C ASP A 45 -3.11 15.72 13.60
N SER A 46 -3.02 17.00 13.19
CA SER A 46 -4.14 17.85 12.77
C SER A 46 -4.92 17.30 11.57
N LEU A 47 -4.28 16.57 10.66
CA LEU A 47 -4.95 15.97 9.51
C LEU A 47 -5.84 14.80 9.95
N THR A 48 -5.35 14.02 10.90
CA THR A 48 -6.12 12.92 11.50
C THR A 48 -7.24 13.48 12.37
N PHE A 49 -6.97 14.54 13.14
CA PHE A 49 -7.98 15.24 13.93
C PHE A 49 -9.12 15.77 13.05
N GLY A 50 -8.80 16.29 11.87
CA GLY A 50 -9.75 16.90 10.94
C GLY A 50 -9.76 18.43 11.01
N THR A 51 -8.63 19.06 11.29
CA THR A 51 -8.52 20.52 11.30
C THR A 51 -8.94 21.12 9.96
N GLY A 52 -9.93 22.02 9.97
CA GLY A 52 -10.48 22.63 8.77
C GLY A 52 -11.60 21.82 8.09
N ALA A 53 -11.93 20.62 8.59
CA ALA A 53 -13.08 19.84 8.14
C ALA A 53 -14.23 19.92 9.15
N ALA A 54 -15.47 19.73 8.68
CA ALA A 54 -16.57 19.46 9.60
C ALA A 54 -16.30 18.14 10.34
N PRO A 55 -16.81 17.94 11.57
CA PRO A 55 -16.57 16.71 12.34
C PRO A 55 -16.92 15.42 11.56
N THR A 56 -17.98 15.48 10.76
CA THR A 56 -18.46 14.37 9.91
C THR A 56 -17.65 14.15 8.63
N GLU A 57 -16.74 15.07 8.31
CA GLU A 57 -15.91 15.07 7.11
C GLU A 57 -14.42 14.89 7.42
N SER A 58 -14.08 14.73 8.71
CA SER A 58 -12.73 14.33 9.12
C SER A 58 -12.34 13.00 8.49
N TYR A 59 -11.03 12.81 8.25
CA TYR A 59 -10.52 11.56 7.67
C TYR A 59 -11.01 10.30 8.42
N PRO A 60 -10.98 10.24 9.77
CA PRO A 60 -11.50 9.08 10.50
C PRO A 60 -13.01 8.88 10.34
N ALA A 61 -13.80 9.96 10.27
CA ALA A 61 -15.25 9.87 10.08
C ALA A 61 -15.63 9.32 8.69
N LEU A 62 -14.91 9.73 7.64
CA LEU A 62 -15.11 9.19 6.29
C LEU A 62 -14.60 7.75 6.20
N LEU A 63 -13.45 7.45 6.80
CA LEU A 63 -12.90 6.09 6.85
C LEU A 63 -13.89 5.11 7.48
N GLU A 64 -14.51 5.47 8.61
CA GLU A 64 -15.52 4.64 9.29
C GLU A 64 -16.67 4.25 8.35
N ARG A 65 -17.18 5.21 7.57
CA ARG A 65 -18.25 4.97 6.58
C ARG A 65 -17.79 4.08 5.44
N LEU A 66 -16.58 4.31 4.92
CA LEU A 66 -16.05 3.56 3.78
C LEU A 66 -15.74 2.10 4.13
N VAL A 67 -15.22 1.85 5.32
CA VAL A 67 -14.82 0.50 5.75
C VAL A 67 -15.92 -0.25 6.50
N GLY A 68 -16.98 0.44 6.92
CA GLY A 68 -18.09 -0.14 7.68
C GLY A 68 -17.67 -0.68 9.05
N ARG A 69 -16.63 -0.10 9.66
CA ARG A 69 -16.11 -0.49 10.98
C ARG A 69 -15.87 0.76 11.80
N ARG A 70 -16.06 0.63 13.11
CA ARG A 70 -15.85 1.74 14.04
C ARG A 70 -14.40 2.24 13.98
N VAL A 71 -14.25 3.56 13.85
CA VAL A 71 -12.97 4.26 13.85
C VAL A 71 -12.97 5.28 14.99
N VAL A 72 -12.00 5.18 15.89
CA VAL A 72 -11.77 6.16 16.96
C VAL A 72 -10.75 7.17 16.48
N ASN A 73 -11.17 8.43 16.40
CA ASN A 73 -10.27 9.54 16.11
C ASN A 73 -9.44 9.86 17.37
N SER A 74 -8.12 9.75 17.25
CA SER A 74 -7.14 10.12 18.27
C SER A 74 -6.07 11.05 17.69
N GLY A 75 -6.43 11.83 16.66
CA GLY A 75 -5.57 12.88 16.13
C GLY A 75 -5.43 14.04 17.11
N ILE A 76 -4.24 14.60 17.24
CA ILE A 76 -3.95 15.75 18.10
C ILE A 76 -3.25 16.82 17.25
N PRO A 77 -3.83 18.01 17.04
CA PRO A 77 -3.14 19.06 16.30
C PRO A 77 -1.78 19.41 16.92
N GLY A 78 -0.71 19.35 16.12
CA GLY A 78 0.65 19.59 16.59
C GLY A 78 1.36 18.38 17.20
N GLU A 79 0.80 17.17 17.07
CA GLU A 79 1.50 15.91 17.34
C GLU A 79 2.71 15.76 16.37
N VAL A 80 3.87 15.36 16.89
CA VAL A 80 5.16 15.34 16.18
C VAL A 80 6.03 14.11 16.52
N SER A 81 5.45 13.08 17.13
CA SER A 81 6.15 11.88 17.62
C SER A 81 7.17 11.29 16.64
#